data_AF-A0A3D1DLB3-F1
#
_entry.id   AF-A0A3D1DLB3-F1
#
_cell.length_a   1.000
_cell.length_b   1.000
_cell.length_c   1.000
_cell.angle_alpha   90.00
_cell.angle_beta   90.00
_cell.angle_gamma   90.00
#
_symmetry.space_group_name_H-M   'P 1'
#
loop_
_entity.id
_entity.type
_entity.pdbx_description
1 polymer ?
#
loop_
_entity_poly.entity_id
_entity_poly.type
_entity_poly.pdbx_seq_one_letter_code
_entity_poly.pdbx_strand_id
1 'polypeptide(L)'
;MVFDVRGFVALHGKKTQLLASRAQIVEKVTGIAVGRTAQTIHFLHGAAYSDQLAYGTVVGRYRVHYADGSEQVVKIRYGEHLLNWFLPQNRRVSEARLAFSITSQRDADRELGCYLMSWKNPKRDVKVTHIDFETSGSDAAPFLLGVTLGTAETSKVSSQ
;
A
#
# COMPACT_ATOMS: atom_id res chain seq x y z
N MET A 1 -8.28 -14.43 3.14
CA MET A 1 -7.21 -13.47 3.45
C MET A 1 -7.77 -12.49 4.48
N VAL A 2 -7.24 -12.47 5.70
CA VAL A 2 -7.72 -11.59 6.78
C VAL A 2 -6.77 -10.41 6.89
N PHE A 3 -7.30 -9.18 6.95
CA PHE A 3 -6.51 -7.96 7.09
C PHE A 3 -6.55 -7.48 8.53
N ASP A 4 -5.39 -7.09 9.05
CA ASP A 4 -5.29 -6.37 10.31
C ASP A 4 -5.51 -4.87 10.03
N VAL A 5 -6.71 -4.38 10.32
CA VAL A 5 -7.13 -2.98 10.13
C VAL A 5 -7.15 -2.29 11.48
N ARG A 6 -5.98 -1.86 11.96
CA ARG A 6 -5.81 -1.12 13.22
C ARG A 6 -5.82 0.41 13.05
N GLY A 7 -5.98 0.93 11.83
CA GLY A 7 -6.07 2.38 11.57
C GLY A 7 -6.09 2.75 10.09
N PHE A 8 -6.24 4.05 9.83
CA PHE A 8 -6.12 4.68 8.52
C PHE A 8 -4.82 5.50 8.50
N VAL A 9 -3.90 5.20 7.60
CA VAL A 9 -2.66 5.98 7.42
C VAL A 9 -2.71 6.68 6.07
N ALA A 10 -2.71 8.02 6.06
CA ALA A 10 -2.59 8.82 4.85
C ALA A 10 -1.33 9.70 4.91
N LEU A 11 -0.55 9.70 3.84
CA LEU A 11 0.63 10.56 3.70
C LEU A 11 0.36 11.74 2.75
N HIS A 12 1.14 12.81 2.85
CA HIS A 12 0.99 13.99 2.00
C HIS A 12 1.37 13.74 0.52
N GLY A 13 0.71 14.50 -0.36
CA GLY A 13 1.26 14.98 -1.63
C GLY A 13 1.36 16.52 -1.65
N LYS A 14 2.08 17.11 -2.62
CA LYS A 14 2.27 18.57 -2.74
C LYS A 14 0.98 19.39 -2.66
N LYS A 15 -0.12 18.90 -3.27
CA LYS A 15 -1.43 19.58 -3.26
C LYS A 15 -2.12 19.56 -1.89
N THR A 16 -1.92 18.51 -1.09
CA THR A 16 -2.49 18.43 0.26
C THR A 16 -1.75 19.29 1.28
N GLN A 17 -0.47 19.57 1.06
CA GLN A 17 0.33 20.44 1.92
C GLN A 17 -0.16 21.90 1.89
N LEU A 18 -0.82 22.30 0.79
CA LEU A 18 -1.37 23.65 0.58
C LEU A 18 -2.80 23.84 1.12
N LEU A 19 -3.48 22.79 1.58
CA LEU A 19 -4.91 22.81 1.97
C LEU A 19 -5.19 22.31 3.40
N ALA A 20 -4.17 22.22 4.26
CA ALA A 20 -4.27 21.52 5.55
C ALA A 20 -5.28 22.16 6.52
N SER A 21 -6.49 21.61 6.59
CA SER A 21 -7.41 21.82 7.71
C SER A 21 -8.14 20.56 8.20
N ARG A 22 -7.89 19.36 7.64
CA ARG A 22 -8.54 18.13 8.14
C ARG A 22 -7.64 16.88 8.06
N ALA A 23 -7.51 16.22 9.22
CA ALA A 23 -6.75 15.02 9.57
C ALA A 23 -5.23 15.22 9.78
N GLN A 24 -4.65 14.49 10.73
CA GLN A 24 -3.20 14.47 11.02
C GLN A 24 -2.45 13.81 9.85
N ILE A 25 -2.16 14.59 8.81
CA ILE A 25 -1.42 14.12 7.63
C ILE A 25 0.08 14.19 7.98
N VAL A 26 0.82 13.08 7.81
CA VAL A 26 2.26 12.92 8.17
C VAL A 26 3.09 12.45 6.96
N GLU A 27 4.37 12.84 6.86
CA GLU A 27 5.20 12.55 5.66
C GLU A 27 5.65 11.10 5.64
N LYS A 28 5.71 10.53 6.84
CA LYS A 28 6.12 9.18 7.12
C LYS A 28 5.34 8.65 8.31
N VAL A 29 4.95 7.38 8.23
CA VAL A 29 4.59 6.58 9.40
C VAL A 29 5.66 5.53 9.60
N THR A 30 6.25 5.51 10.80
CA THR A 30 7.25 4.52 11.20
C THR A 30 6.65 3.44 12.08
N GLY A 31 7.25 2.25 12.08
CA GLY A 31 7.02 1.28 13.15
C GLY A 31 5.71 0.50 13.07
N ILE A 32 5.14 0.29 11.88
CA ILE A 32 3.99 -0.61 11.70
C ILE A 32 4.44 -2.02 12.09
N ALA A 33 4.03 -2.47 13.28
CA ALA A 33 4.54 -3.70 13.88
C ALA A 33 4.12 -4.95 13.09
N VAL A 34 5.09 -5.81 12.78
CA VAL A 34 4.89 -7.11 12.12
C VAL A 34 5.31 -8.25 13.05
N GLY A 35 6.56 -8.25 13.51
CA GLY A 35 7.06 -9.16 14.54
C GLY A 35 7.14 -10.65 14.17
N ARG A 36 7.12 -11.02 12.87
CA ARG A 36 7.16 -12.42 12.42
C ARG A 36 7.77 -12.58 11.02
N THR A 37 8.05 -13.82 10.64
CA THR A 37 8.44 -14.18 9.27
C THR A 37 7.25 -14.13 8.32
N ALA A 38 7.51 -13.89 7.04
CA ALA A 38 6.48 -13.83 6.00
C ALA A 38 7.08 -14.24 4.65
N GLN A 39 6.32 -14.99 3.84
CA GLN A 39 6.73 -15.28 2.46
C GLN A 39 6.35 -14.16 1.50
N THR A 40 5.21 -13.54 1.74
CA THR A 40 4.66 -12.43 0.95
C THR A 40 4.06 -11.41 1.91
N ILE A 41 4.17 -10.13 1.58
CA ILE A 41 3.49 -9.05 2.29
C ILE A 41 2.50 -8.40 1.33
N HIS A 42 1.25 -8.30 1.75
CA HIS A 42 0.17 -7.71 0.98
C HIS A 42 -0.18 -6.34 1.54
N PHE A 43 -0.28 -5.36 0.66
CA PHE A 43 -0.59 -3.97 1.00
C PHE A 43 -1.90 -3.56 0.33
N LEU A 44 -2.91 -3.21 1.13
CA LEU A 44 -4.15 -2.61 0.66
C LEU A 44 -4.01 -1.10 0.71
N HIS A 45 -3.85 -0.44 -0.43
CA HIS A 45 -3.46 0.97 -0.51
C HIS A 45 -4.09 1.70 -1.71
N GLY A 46 -3.94 3.01 -1.75
CA GLY A 46 -4.34 3.84 -2.90
C GLY A 46 -3.63 5.18 -2.86
N ALA A 47 -3.99 6.07 -3.79
CA ALA A 47 -3.47 7.43 -3.79
C ALA A 47 -4.56 8.43 -4.18
N ALA A 48 -4.54 9.61 -3.57
CA ALA A 48 -5.27 10.77 -4.04
C ALA A 48 -4.34 11.70 -4.85
N TYR A 49 -4.94 12.62 -5.62
CA TYR A 49 -4.22 13.67 -6.37
C TYR A 49 -3.18 13.14 -7.38
N SER A 50 -3.38 11.95 -7.93
CA SER A 50 -2.43 11.30 -8.84
C SER A 50 -2.81 11.41 -10.32
N ASP A 51 -3.82 12.21 -10.68
CA ASP A 51 -4.42 12.23 -12.03
C ASP A 51 -3.46 12.67 -13.15
N GLN A 52 -2.42 13.44 -12.80
CA GLN A 52 -1.48 14.03 -13.76
C GLN A 52 -0.11 13.33 -13.74
N LEU A 53 0.02 12.20 -13.04
CA LEU A 53 1.29 11.49 -12.95
C LEU A 53 1.55 10.64 -14.20
N ALA A 54 2.80 10.65 -14.65
CA ALA A 54 3.26 9.72 -15.67
C ALA A 54 3.32 8.29 -15.10
N TYR A 55 3.03 7.30 -15.95
CA TYR A 55 3.20 5.88 -15.62
C TYR A 55 4.61 5.59 -15.07
N GLY A 56 4.71 4.75 -14.04
CA GLY A 56 5.97 4.36 -13.40
C GLY A 56 6.51 5.36 -12.37
N THR A 57 5.91 6.55 -12.24
CA THR A 57 6.27 7.56 -11.23
C THR A 57 6.19 6.96 -9.83
N VAL A 58 7.27 7.07 -9.04
CA VAL A 58 7.25 6.61 -7.64
C VAL A 58 6.42 7.57 -6.81
N VAL A 59 5.36 7.09 -6.17
CA VAL A 59 4.44 7.89 -5.34
C VAL A 59 4.68 7.71 -3.84
N GLY A 60 5.30 6.60 -3.45
CA GLY A 60 5.61 6.28 -2.07
C GLY A 60 6.47 5.03 -1.98
N ARG A 61 6.87 4.67 -0.76
CA ARG A 61 7.71 3.50 -0.50
C ARG A 61 7.32 2.85 0.81
N TYR A 62 7.40 1.53 0.86
CA TYR A 62 7.48 0.78 2.12
C TYR A 62 8.94 0.45 2.40
N ARG A 63 9.36 0.57 3.66
CA ARG A 63 10.66 0.12 4.14
C ARG A 63 10.43 -1.02 5.12
N VAL A 64 10.86 -2.21 4.75
CA VAL A 64 10.70 -3.44 5.54
C VAL A 64 11.96 -3.64 6.35
N HIS A 65 11.84 -3.61 7.68
CA HIS A 65 12.96 -3.77 8.60
C HIS A 65 13.01 -5.20 9.13
N TYR A 66 14.19 -5.80 9.13
CA TYR A 66 14.41 -7.19 9.55
C TYR A 66 15.12 -7.27 10.90
N ALA A 67 14.98 -8.41 11.58
CA ALA A 67 15.61 -8.64 12.89
C ALA A 67 17.14 -8.79 12.82
N ASP A 68 17.69 -9.08 11.64
CA ASP A 68 19.14 -9.10 11.38
C ASP A 68 19.72 -7.68 11.15
N GLY A 69 18.90 -6.64 11.31
CA GLY A 69 19.27 -5.23 11.10
C GLY A 69 19.25 -4.78 9.64
N SER A 70 18.98 -5.69 8.69
CA SER A 70 18.87 -5.33 7.28
C SER A 70 17.51 -4.71 6.94
N GLU A 71 17.45 -4.10 5.75
CA GLU A 71 16.26 -3.40 5.27
C GLU A 71 15.97 -3.72 3.79
N GLN A 72 14.71 -3.64 3.39
CA GLN A 72 14.29 -3.69 1.98
C GLN A 72 13.34 -2.54 1.65
N VAL A 73 13.57 -1.88 0.51
CA VAL A 73 12.72 -0.78 0.04
C VAL A 73 11.83 -1.26 -1.09
N VAL A 74 10.51 -1.15 -0.90
CA VAL A 74 9.48 -1.50 -1.87
C VAL A 74 8.87 -0.22 -2.43
N LYS A 75 9.14 0.09 -3.70
CA LYS A 75 8.63 1.31 -4.35
C LYS A 75 7.17 1.11 -4.77
N ILE A 76 6.34 2.11 -4.52
CA ILE A 76 4.96 2.19 -5.03
C ILE A 76 4.99 3.08 -6.27
N ARG A 77 4.47 2.61 -7.40
CA ARG A 77 4.56 3.26 -8.69
C ARG A 77 3.18 3.45 -9.29
N TYR A 78 2.91 4.63 -9.80
CA TYR A 78 1.66 4.96 -10.47
C TYR A 78 1.50 4.14 -11.75
N GLY A 79 0.31 3.60 -12.00
CA GLY A 79 0.01 2.72 -13.14
C GLY A 79 0.48 1.27 -12.99
N GLU A 80 1.52 1.00 -12.19
CA GLU A 80 1.98 -0.35 -11.88
C GLU A 80 1.27 -0.92 -10.64
N HIS A 81 1.25 -0.16 -9.55
CA HIS A 81 0.75 -0.63 -8.26
C HIS A 81 -0.61 -0.04 -7.88
N LEU A 82 -0.92 1.16 -8.37
CA LEU A 82 -2.16 1.87 -8.07
C LEU A 82 -2.49 2.95 -9.11
N LEU A 83 -3.73 3.42 -9.08
CA LEU A 83 -4.20 4.64 -9.73
C LEU A 83 -4.82 5.57 -8.68
N ASN A 84 -5.49 6.63 -9.15
CA ASN A 84 -6.23 7.54 -8.29
C ASN A 84 -7.39 6.78 -7.58
N TRP A 85 -7.61 7.11 -6.30
CA TRP A 85 -8.70 6.56 -5.50
C TRP A 85 -10.08 6.97 -6.02
N PHE A 86 -10.18 8.12 -6.71
CA PHE A 86 -11.28 8.41 -7.62
C PHE A 86 -11.01 7.64 -8.89
N LEU A 87 -11.66 6.49 -9.02
CA LEU A 87 -11.29 5.49 -10.02
C LEU A 87 -11.49 6.06 -11.43
N PRO A 88 -10.45 6.06 -12.27
CA PRO A 88 -10.60 6.40 -13.68
C PRO A 88 -11.41 5.31 -14.41
N GLN A 89 -11.80 5.59 -15.66
CA GLN A 89 -12.50 4.62 -16.51
C GLN A 89 -11.66 3.34 -16.71
N ASN A 90 -10.37 3.49 -17.03
CA ASN A 90 -9.44 2.36 -17.08
C ASN A 90 -8.81 2.14 -15.70
N ARG A 91 -9.23 1.06 -15.03
CA ARG A 91 -8.82 0.74 -13.65
C ARG A 91 -7.66 -0.25 -13.55
N ARG A 92 -7.10 -0.69 -14.69
CA ARG A 92 -6.09 -1.75 -14.74
C ARG A 92 -4.70 -1.20 -14.38
N VAL A 93 -3.94 -2.02 -13.66
CA VAL A 93 -2.54 -1.79 -13.31
C VAL A 93 -1.78 -3.11 -13.51
N SER A 94 -0.46 -3.05 -13.70
CA SER A 94 0.33 -4.22 -14.13
C SER A 94 0.80 -5.14 -12.98
N GLU A 95 1.01 -4.59 -11.78
CA GLU A 95 1.69 -5.26 -10.66
C GLU A 95 0.82 -5.30 -9.38
N ALA A 96 -0.49 -5.04 -9.53
CA ALA A 96 -1.48 -5.10 -8.46
C ALA A 96 -2.87 -5.39 -9.03
N ARG A 97 -3.87 -5.53 -8.15
CA ARG A 97 -5.28 -5.65 -8.58
C ARG A 97 -6.16 -4.66 -7.84
N LEU A 98 -7.22 -4.18 -8.50
CA LEU A 98 -8.28 -3.47 -7.80
C LEU A 98 -8.91 -4.42 -6.77
N ALA A 99 -8.86 -4.03 -5.50
CA ALA A 99 -9.24 -4.89 -4.39
C ALA A 99 -10.64 -4.60 -3.87
N PHE A 100 -11.03 -3.32 -3.94
CA PHE A 100 -12.32 -2.83 -3.51
C PHE A 100 -12.72 -1.61 -4.34
N SER A 101 -14.02 -1.49 -4.61
CA SER A 101 -14.61 -0.27 -5.14
C SER A 101 -16.01 -0.03 -4.55
N ILE A 102 -16.39 1.24 -4.43
CA ILE A 102 -17.71 1.66 -3.97
C ILE A 102 -18.13 2.97 -4.64
N THR A 103 -19.41 3.12 -4.95
CA THR A 103 -19.99 4.39 -5.39
C THR A 103 -19.93 5.42 -4.26
N SER A 104 -19.47 6.64 -4.56
CA SER A 104 -19.42 7.73 -3.60
C SER A 104 -20.83 8.14 -3.18
N GLN A 105 -21.07 8.19 -1.86
CA GLN A 105 -22.34 8.68 -1.31
C GLN A 105 -22.57 10.18 -1.54
N ARG A 106 -21.51 10.94 -1.86
CA ARG A 106 -21.58 12.39 -2.11
C ARG A 106 -21.68 12.75 -3.59
N ASP A 107 -21.35 11.81 -4.47
CA ASP A 107 -21.21 12.03 -5.90
C ASP A 107 -21.48 10.69 -6.59
N ALA A 108 -22.72 10.47 -7.00
CA ALA A 108 -23.20 9.17 -7.48
C ALA A 108 -22.49 8.69 -8.76
N ASP A 109 -21.89 9.61 -9.52
CA ASP A 109 -21.16 9.30 -10.76
C ASP A 109 -19.68 8.94 -10.50
N ARG A 110 -19.25 8.98 -9.23
CA ARG A 110 -17.85 8.77 -8.85
C ARG A 110 -17.68 7.48 -8.08
N GLU A 111 -16.84 6.61 -8.63
CA GLU A 111 -16.40 5.37 -7.98
C GLU A 111 -15.11 5.60 -7.19
N LEU A 112 -15.09 5.14 -5.95
CA LEU A 112 -13.94 5.14 -5.06
C LEU A 112 -13.31 3.75 -5.04
N GLY A 113 -12.00 3.64 -4.88
CA GLY A 113 -11.37 2.32 -4.72
C GLY A 113 -9.93 2.31 -4.27
N CYS A 114 -9.44 1.10 -4.03
CA CYS A 114 -8.08 0.84 -3.60
C CYS A 114 -7.55 -0.49 -4.17
N TYR A 115 -6.24 -0.62 -4.20
CA TYR A 115 -5.50 -1.69 -4.84
C TYR A 115 -4.83 -2.60 -3.81
N LEU A 116 -4.69 -3.87 -4.16
CA LEU A 116 -3.92 -4.85 -3.42
C LEU A 116 -2.63 -5.15 -4.19
N MET A 117 -1.51 -4.68 -3.64
CA MET A 117 -0.16 -5.01 -4.09
C MET A 117 0.39 -6.17 -3.25
N SER A 118 1.01 -7.16 -3.89
CA SER A 118 1.62 -8.32 -3.21
C SER A 118 3.12 -8.36 -3.46
N TRP A 119 3.90 -8.12 -2.42
CA TRP A 119 5.36 -8.10 -2.50
C TRP A 119 5.96 -9.41 -1.97
N LYS A 120 6.75 -10.10 -2.81
CA LYS A 120 7.48 -11.31 -2.41
C LYS A 120 8.65 -10.92 -1.51
N ASN A 121 8.67 -11.43 -0.28
CA ASN A 121 9.75 -11.17 0.65
C ASN A 121 11.00 -11.97 0.21
N PRO A 122 12.14 -11.33 -0.12
CA PRO A 122 13.36 -12.02 -0.50
C PRO A 122 14.01 -12.75 0.69
N LYS A 123 13.74 -12.32 1.93
CA LYS A 123 14.27 -12.89 3.17
C LYS A 123 13.17 -13.59 3.97
N ARG A 124 12.68 -14.72 3.46
CA ARG A 124 11.49 -15.42 3.98
C ARG A 124 11.69 -15.96 5.40
N ASP A 125 12.92 -16.35 5.73
CA ASP A 125 13.27 -16.96 7.03
C ASP A 125 13.74 -15.93 8.07
N VAL A 126 13.89 -14.66 7.67
CA VAL A 126 14.27 -13.58 8.58
C VAL A 126 13.01 -12.87 9.06
N LYS A 127 12.86 -12.75 10.38
CA LYS A 127 11.74 -12.04 11.00
C LYS A 127 11.70 -10.59 10.53
N VAL A 128 10.57 -10.15 10.00
CA VAL A 128 10.27 -8.73 9.78
C VAL A 128 9.86 -8.14 11.12
N THR A 129 10.56 -7.10 11.57
CA THR A 129 10.26 -6.42 12.85
C THR A 129 9.11 -5.45 12.66
N HIS A 130 9.26 -4.50 11.74
CA HIS A 130 8.28 -3.47 11.44
C HIS A 130 8.41 -2.99 9.99
N ILE A 131 7.42 -2.23 9.55
CA ILE A 131 7.39 -1.57 8.24
C ILE A 131 7.21 -0.08 8.45
N ASP A 132 7.97 0.72 7.71
CA ASP A 132 7.70 2.14 7.55
C ASP A 132 7.00 2.40 6.22
N PHE A 133 6.20 3.46 6.17
CA PHE A 133 5.53 3.94 4.96
C PHE A 133 5.85 5.42 4.76
N GLU A 134 6.39 5.75 3.58
CA GLU A 134 6.98 7.05 3.26
C GLU A 134 6.42 7.60 1.93
N THR A 135 6.15 8.91 1.86
CA THR A 135 5.85 9.58 0.59
C THR A 135 7.12 9.71 -0.27
N SER A 136 6.96 9.79 -1.58
CA SER A 136 8.07 10.13 -2.48
C SER A 136 8.25 11.63 -2.69
N GLY A 137 7.34 12.46 -2.15
CA GLY A 137 7.28 13.90 -2.42
C GLY A 137 6.67 14.24 -3.80
N SER A 138 6.07 13.27 -4.49
CA SER A 138 5.28 13.51 -5.70
C SER A 138 3.97 14.25 -5.42
N ASP A 139 3.23 14.61 -6.47
CA ASP A 139 1.92 15.24 -6.31
C ASP A 139 0.87 14.32 -5.67
N ALA A 140 1.04 13.00 -5.80
CA ALA A 140 0.15 12.03 -5.20
C ALA A 140 0.26 11.99 -3.67
N ALA A 141 -0.88 11.79 -3.02
CA ALA A 141 -1.01 11.54 -1.58
C ALA A 141 -1.34 10.05 -1.37
N PRO A 142 -0.35 9.18 -1.14
CA PRO A 142 -0.59 7.75 -0.98
C PRO A 142 -1.14 7.45 0.42
N PHE A 143 -2.04 6.47 0.52
CA PHE A 143 -2.62 6.00 1.78
C PHE A 143 -2.58 4.48 1.88
N LEU A 144 -2.53 3.97 3.11
CA LEU A 144 -2.50 2.55 3.45
C LEU A 144 -3.71 2.24 4.34
N LEU A 145 -4.50 1.23 3.93
CA LEU A 145 -5.69 0.77 4.64
C LEU A 145 -5.45 -0.51 5.44
N GLY A 146 -4.47 -1.32 5.03
CA GLY A 146 -4.17 -2.56 5.74
C GLY A 146 -2.97 -3.30 5.19
N VAL A 147 -2.34 -4.09 6.06
CA VAL A 147 -1.24 -4.99 5.73
C VAL A 147 -1.61 -6.39 6.19
N THR A 148 -1.29 -7.39 5.39
CA THR A 148 -1.40 -8.80 5.80
C THR A 148 -0.27 -9.63 5.23
N LEU A 149 0.00 -10.78 5.85
CA LEU A 149 1.14 -11.62 5.53
C LEU A 149 0.67 -12.93 4.90
N GLY A 150 1.31 -13.31 3.79
CA GLY A 150 1.22 -14.66 3.25
C GLY A 150 2.24 -15.56 3.92
N THR A 151 1.80 -16.67 4.48
CA THR A 151 2.66 -17.80 4.89
C THR A 151 2.78 -18.80 3.75
N ALA A 152 3.73 -19.74 3.85
CA ALA A 152 3.67 -20.93 3.02
C ALA A 152 2.32 -21.63 3.25
N GLU A 153 1.66 -22.11 2.20
CA GLU A 153 0.72 -23.20 2.39
C GLU A 153 1.53 -24.41 2.84
N THR A 154 1.30 -24.90 4.06
CA THR A 154 1.73 -26.25 4.41
C THR A 154 0.89 -27.18 3.55
N SER A 155 1.45 -27.68 2.45
CA SER A 155 0.88 -28.79 1.70
C SER A 155 0.55 -29.88 2.72
N LYS A 156 -0.74 -30.14 2.95
CA LYS A 156 -1.16 -31.36 3.63
C LYS A 156 -0.67 -32.50 2.76
N VAL A 157 0.41 -33.15 3.16
CA VAL A 157 0.75 -34.48 2.66
C VAL A 157 -0.37 -35.38 3.14
N SER A 158 -1.34 -35.63 2.25
CA SER A 158 -2.26 -36.75 2.40
C SER A 158 -1.44 -38.01 2.13
N SER A 159 -0.91 -38.61 3.18
CA SER A 159 -0.46 -40.00 3.15
C SER A 159 -1.70 -40.89 2.99
N GLN A 160 -1.82 -41.51 1.82
CA GLN A 160 -2.53 -42.78 1.64
C GLN A 160 -1.51 -43.91 1.67
#